data_AF-A0A7Y0XUS2-F1
#
_entry.id   AF-A0A7Y0XUS2-F1
#
_cell.length_a   1.000
_cell.length_b   1.000
_cell.length_c   1.000
_cell.angle_alpha   90.00
_cell.angle_beta   90.00
_cell.angle_gamma   90.00
#
_symmetry.space_group_name_H-M   'P 1'
#
loop_
_entity.id
_entity.type
_entity.pdbx_description
1 polymer ?
#
loop_
_entity_poly.entity_id
_entity_poly.type
_entity_poly.pdbx_seq_one_letter_code
_entity_poly.pdbx_strand_id
1 'polypeptide(L)' 'MSKKSSAKSEECTGEFCEMTPEEREQQIRITAYYLWKQKGEKHGEDRDDWFEAEASFHEDYSD' A
#
# COMPACT_ATOMS: atom_id res chain seq x y z
N MET A 1 5.34 -11.07 28.18
CA MET A 1 4.11 -10.38 27.75
C MET A 1 4.38 -9.84 26.36
N SER A 2 3.72 -10.38 25.33
CA SER A 2 3.49 -9.78 23.99
C SER A 2 2.94 -10.87 23.08
N LYS A 3 1.62 -10.93 22.99
CA LYS A 3 0.89 -11.65 21.95
C LYS A 3 0.07 -10.61 21.19
N LYS A 4 0.38 -10.39 19.92
CA LYS A 4 -0.46 -9.67 18.94
C LYS A 4 0.12 -10.02 17.57
N SER A 5 -0.29 -11.11 16.94
CA SER A 5 -1.50 -11.19 16.10
C SER A 5 -1.49 -10.13 15.00
N SER A 6 -1.13 -10.51 13.77
CA SER A 6 -2.12 -10.69 12.70
C SER A 6 -1.38 -10.85 11.38
N ALA A 7 -1.57 -12.01 10.75
CA ALA A 7 -1.48 -12.09 9.30
C ALA A 7 -2.46 -11.10 8.67
N LYS A 8 -2.05 -10.46 7.59
CA LYS A 8 -2.90 -9.72 6.64
C LYS A 8 -2.05 -9.59 5.37
N SER A 9 -2.16 -10.54 4.43
CA SER A 9 -3.02 -10.46 3.22
C SER A 9 -2.92 -9.07 2.61
N GLU A 10 -2.41 -8.87 1.40
CA GLU A 10 -3.01 -9.32 0.15
C GLU A 10 -1.94 -9.27 -0.95
N GLU A 11 -1.60 -10.43 -1.54
CA GLU A 11 -1.14 -10.47 -2.94
C GLU A 11 -2.41 -10.50 -3.79
N CYS A 12 -2.79 -9.36 -4.35
CA CYS A 12 -3.69 -9.32 -5.51
C CYS A 12 -2.80 -9.05 -6.72
N THR A 13 -2.22 -10.12 -7.23
CA THR A 13 -1.42 -10.12 -8.45
C THR A 13 -2.36 -10.01 -9.65
N GLY A 14 -2.28 -8.84 -10.30
CA GLY A 14 -2.48 -8.64 -11.73
C GLY A 14 -3.86 -8.92 -12.32
N GLU A 15 -4.61 -7.86 -12.58
CA GLU A 15 -5.46 -7.79 -13.78
C GLU A 15 -5.33 -6.39 -14.40
N PHE A 16 -4.77 -6.37 -15.61
CA PHE A 16 -4.70 -5.22 -16.51
C PHE A 16 -6.12 -4.87 -16.95
N CYS A 17 -6.77 -4.00 -16.20
CA CYS A 17 -8.03 -3.38 -16.55
C CYS A 17 -7.89 -1.92 -16.13
N GLU A 18 -8.11 -0.99 -17.04
CA GLU A 18 -7.93 0.45 -16.86
C GLU A 18 -8.47 0.90 -15.50
N MET A 19 -7.58 1.02 -14.50
CA MET A 19 -8.00 1.43 -13.15
C MET A 19 -8.46 2.88 -13.22
N THR A 20 -9.68 3.13 -12.77
CA THR A 20 -10.15 4.50 -12.60
C THR A 20 -9.26 5.23 -11.60
N PRO A 21 -9.19 6.58 -11.66
CA PRO A 21 -8.46 7.36 -10.66
C PRO A 21 -8.85 7.00 -9.22
N GLU A 22 -10.14 6.74 -8.97
CA GLU A 22 -10.63 6.31 -7.66
C GLU A 22 -10.05 4.96 -7.23
N GLU A 23 -10.01 3.96 -8.11
CA GLU A 23 -9.44 2.64 -7.80
C GLU A 23 -7.94 2.71 -7.52
N ARG A 24 -7.20 3.52 -8.30
CA ARG A 24 -5.79 3.79 -8.04
C ARG A 24 -5.57 4.37 -6.64
N GLU A 25 -6.33 5.39 -6.27
CA GLU A 25 -6.22 6.01 -4.94
C GLU A 25 -6.56 5.02 -3.82
N GLN A 26 -7.55 4.13 -4.02
CA GLN A 26 -7.84 3.06 -3.07
C GLN A 26 -6.67 2.09 -2.92
N GLN A 27 -6.04 1.68 -4.02
CA GLN A 27 -4.86 0.81 -3.97
C GLN A 27 -3.69 1.48 -3.24
N ILE A 28 -3.37 2.72 -3.59
CA ILE A 28 -2.32 3.51 -2.94
C ILE A 28 -2.59 3.62 -1.43
N ARG A 29 -3.84 3.90 -1.04
CA ARG A 29 -4.24 3.99 0.37
C ARG A 29 -4.06 2.66 1.12
N ILE A 30 -4.45 1.55 0.51
CA ILE A 30 -4.32 0.22 1.10
C ILE A 30 -2.83 -0.13 1.26
N THR A 31 -2.03 0.09 0.21
CA THR A 31 -0.59 -0.14 0.22
C THR A 31 0.11 0.71 1.27
N ALA A 32 -0.18 2.02 1.34
CA ALA A 32 0.37 2.93 2.35
C ALA A 32 0.02 2.48 3.78
N TYR A 33 -1.22 2.03 4.01
CA TYR A 33 -1.63 1.50 5.31
C TYR A 33 -0.83 0.26 5.70
N TYR A 34 -0.60 -0.66 4.76
CA TYR A 34 0.20 -1.85 5.02
C TYR A 34 1.68 -1.55 5.20
N LEU A 35 2.25 -0.60 4.44
CA LEU A 35 3.62 -0.11 4.63
C LEU A 35 3.80 0.47 6.03
N TRP A 36 2.90 1.36 6.45
CA TRP A 36 2.89 1.94 7.79
C TRP A 36 2.78 0.88 8.88
N LYS A 37 1.88 -0.09 8.70
CA LYS A 37 1.75 -1.25 9.61
C LYS A 37 3.04 -2.08 9.68
N GLN A 38 3.67 -2.36 8.55
CA GLN A 38 4.91 -3.16 8.48
C GLN A 38 6.10 -2.44 9.12
N LYS A 39 6.19 -1.10 8.97
CA LYS A 39 7.21 -0.26 9.61
C LYS A 39 7.02 -0.09 11.12
N GLY A 40 5.94 -0.62 11.68
CA GLY A 40 5.65 -0.59 13.11
C GLY A 40 4.85 0.63 13.54
N GLU A 41 4.02 1.18 12.65
CA GLU A 41 3.08 2.27 12.95
C GLU A 41 3.79 3.52 13.48
N LYS A 42 4.94 3.83 12.89
CA LYS A 42 5.73 5.00 13.28
C LYS A 42 4.93 6.27 13.04
N HIS A 43 4.82 7.07 14.08
CA HIS A 43 4.07 8.31 14.02
C HIS A 43 4.88 9.37 13.26
N GLY A 44 4.29 9.92 12.19
CA GLY A 44 4.91 10.96 11.36
C GLY A 44 5.51 10.48 10.03
N GLU A 45 5.46 9.18 9.73
CA GLU A 45 5.89 8.63 8.42
C GLU A 45 4.70 8.32 7.51
N ASP A 46 3.47 8.71 7.89
CA ASP A 46 2.25 8.43 7.12
C ASP A 46 2.27 8.99 5.69
N ARG A 47 2.94 10.14 5.50
CA ARG A 47 3.11 10.77 4.18
C ARG A 47 4.19 10.08 3.37
N ASP A 48 5.31 9.73 3.97
CA ASP A 48 6.40 8.99 3.32
C ASP A 48 5.91 7.61 2.86
N ASP A 49 5.11 6.92 3.69
CA ASP A 49 4.47 5.65 3.35
C ASP A 49 3.45 5.79 2.21
N TRP A 50 2.76 6.93 2.12
CA TRP A 50 1.89 7.24 1.00
C TRP A 50 2.67 7.46 -0.29
N PHE A 51 3.75 8.25 -0.29
CA PHE A 51 4.58 8.47 -1.47
C PHE A 51 5.25 7.18 -1.96
N GLU A 52 5.70 6.31 -1.05
CA GLU A 52 6.28 5.01 -1.39
C GLU A 52 5.24 4.08 -2.04
N ALA A 53 3.99 4.12 -1.57
CA ALA A 53 2.87 3.41 -2.20
C ALA A 53 2.53 3.97 -3.59
N GLU A 54 2.50 5.30 -3.76
CA GLU A 54 2.29 5.94 -5.08
C GLU A 54 3.39 5.57 -6.08
N ALA A 55 4.65 5.60 -5.65
CA ALA A 55 5.79 5.25 -6.48
C ALA A 55 5.74 3.77 -6.92
N SER A 56 5.44 2.87 -5.99
CA SER A 56 5.28 1.44 -6.28
C SER A 56 4.14 1.17 -7.27
N PHE A 57 3.07 1.97 -7.21
CA PHE A 57 1.95 1.87 -8.15
C PHE A 57 2.29 2.46 -9.54
N HIS A 58 3.10 3.52 -9.59
CA HIS A 58 3.48 4.19 -10.84
C HIS A 58 4.57 3.43 -11.63
N GLU A 59 5.52 2.78 -10.95
CA GLU A 59 6.61 2.02 -11.60
C GLU A 59 6.13 0.77 -12.36
N ASP A 60 4.97 0.22 -12.02
CA ASP A 60 4.41 -0.98 -12.65
C ASP A 60 3.70 -0.69 -14.00
N TYR A 61 3.44 0.57 -14.33
CA TYR A 61 2.62 1.00 -15.48
C TYR A 61 3.35 1.90 -16.51
N SER A 62 4.68 1.90 -16.53
CA SER A 62 5.46 2.48 -17.65
C SER A 62 5.88 1.39 -18.65
N ASP A 63 5.00 1.11 -19.62
CA ASP A 63 5.32 0.48 -20.92
C ASP A 63 4.90 1.43 -22.06
#